data_AF-A0A850MUG0-F1
#
_entry.id   AF-A0A850MUG0-F1
#
_cell.length_a   1.000
_cell.length_b   1.000
_cell.length_c   1.000
_cell.angle_alpha   90.00
_cell.angle_beta   90.00
_cell.angle_gamma   90.00
#
_symmetry.space_group_name_H-M   'P 1'
#
loop_
_entity.id
_entity.type
_entity.pdbx_description
1 polymer ?
#
loop_
_entity_poly.entity_id
_entity_poly.type
_entity_poly.pdbx_seq_one_letter_code
_entity_poly.pdbx_strand_id
1 'polypeptide(L)'
;MSEIKTKIKKYKKFEIPKSPFVEYLENLEQRGARGELAALRRGLQYAPGECIEMYHYVVPWLENVKSKWEKDIHYLIASLYAYHPRSSHSGNLGDTLRIIYRSRGESNSIEQRFVALLRSNPEDLFFHLRQSISILKSENIPVNWHELFYDLKRWPYESKFTPQEKWANSFWKQPKKEEIE
;
A
#
# COMPACT_ATOMS: atom_id res chain seq x y z
N MET A 1 1.00 -34.44 22.18
CA MET A 1 0.50 -34.20 20.79
C MET A 1 -0.73 -33.27 20.71
N SER A 2 -1.48 -33.02 21.79
CA SER A 2 -2.62 -32.09 21.77
C SER A 2 -2.23 -30.61 21.95
N GLU A 3 -1.18 -30.30 22.71
CA GLU A 3 -0.76 -28.91 22.98
C GLU A 3 -0.13 -28.18 21.78
N ILE A 4 0.50 -28.92 20.86
CA ILE A 4 1.10 -28.34 19.64
C ILE A 4 -0.01 -27.90 18.66
N LYS A 5 -1.08 -28.69 18.52
CA LYS A 5 -2.27 -28.30 17.71
C LYS A 5 -3.00 -27.09 18.32
N THR A 6 -2.95 -26.93 19.64
CA THR A 6 -3.52 -25.77 20.35
C THR A 6 -2.67 -24.51 20.20
N LYS A 7 -1.33 -24.63 20.15
CA LYS A 7 -0.42 -23.49 19.88
C LYS A 7 -0.45 -23.02 18.42
N ILE A 8 -0.58 -23.93 17.45
CA ILE A 8 -0.68 -23.57 16.02
C ILE A 8 -2.00 -22.84 15.72
N LYS A 9 -3.09 -23.16 16.43
CA LYS A 9 -4.36 -22.40 16.34
C LYS A 9 -4.28 -20.95 16.84
N LYS A 10 -3.20 -20.55 17.53
CA LYS A 10 -3.05 -19.21 18.13
C LYS A 10 -2.43 -18.16 17.20
N TYR A 11 -1.93 -18.55 16.03
CA TYR A 11 -1.40 -17.65 15.01
C TYR A 11 -2.19 -17.78 13.70
N LYS A 12 -3.52 -17.57 13.74
CA LYS A 12 -4.19 -17.13 12.51
C LYS A 12 -3.57 -15.78 12.16
N LYS A 13 -2.63 -15.79 11.20
CA LYS A 13 -2.08 -14.58 10.57
C LYS A 13 -3.30 -13.76 10.16
N PHE A 14 -3.49 -12.58 10.75
CA PHE A 14 -4.64 -11.74 10.43
C PHE A 14 -4.59 -11.43 8.94
N GLU A 15 -5.54 -11.96 8.18
CA GLU A 15 -5.66 -11.70 6.75
C GLU A 15 -6.42 -10.39 6.57
N ILE A 16 -5.81 -9.48 5.82
CA ILE A 16 -6.44 -8.21 5.51
C ILE A 16 -7.62 -8.48 4.58
N PRO A 17 -8.83 -8.00 4.91
CA PRO A 17 -9.98 -8.20 4.05
C PRO A 17 -9.75 -7.54 2.70
N LYS A 18 -10.15 -8.22 1.63
CA LYS A 18 -10.19 -7.61 0.30
C LYS A 18 -11.09 -6.38 0.32
N SER A 19 -10.66 -5.36 -0.42
CA SER A 19 -11.37 -4.10 -0.53
C SER A 19 -12.12 -4.05 -1.86
N PRO A 20 -13.45 -3.88 -1.86
CA PRO A 20 -14.23 -3.73 -3.08
C PRO A 20 -13.74 -2.58 -3.98
N PHE A 21 -13.24 -1.50 -3.37
CA PHE A 21 -12.66 -0.38 -4.10
C PHE A 21 -11.39 -0.77 -4.86
N VAL A 22 -10.50 -1.55 -4.23
CA VAL A 22 -9.29 -2.03 -4.89
C VAL A 22 -9.63 -3.06 -5.97
N GLU A 23 -10.59 -3.96 -5.73
CA GLU A 23 -11.07 -4.90 -6.76
C GLU A 23 -11.65 -4.18 -7.99
N TYR A 24 -12.35 -3.06 -7.77
CA TYR A 24 -12.79 -2.19 -8.86
C TYR A 24 -11.62 -1.65 -9.69
N LEU A 25 -10.56 -1.14 -9.04
CA LEU A 25 -9.36 -0.66 -9.73
C LEU A 25 -8.68 -1.79 -10.51
N GLU A 26 -8.59 -2.99 -9.92
CA GLU A 26 -8.06 -4.18 -10.58
C GLU A 26 -8.88 -4.58 -11.81
N ASN A 27 -10.20 -4.47 -11.73
CA ASN A 27 -11.08 -4.72 -12.86
C ASN A 27 -10.86 -3.73 -14.01
N LEU A 28 -10.54 -2.46 -13.73
CA LEU A 28 -10.19 -1.48 -14.78
C LEU A 28 -8.98 -1.93 -15.60
N GLU A 29 -7.94 -2.43 -14.95
CA GLU A 29 -6.77 -2.97 -15.66
C GLU A 29 -7.13 -4.25 -16.43
N GLN A 30 -7.84 -5.19 -15.79
CA GLN A 30 -8.21 -6.47 -16.40
C GLN A 30 -9.03 -6.30 -17.69
N ARG A 31 -9.93 -5.31 -17.74
CA ARG A 31 -10.76 -5.03 -18.92
C ARG A 31 -10.11 -4.08 -19.92
N GLY A 32 -8.88 -3.61 -19.68
CA GLY A 32 -8.15 -2.71 -20.57
C GLY A 32 -8.71 -1.28 -20.62
N ALA A 33 -9.26 -0.78 -19.51
CA ALA A 33 -9.88 0.55 -19.37
C ALA A 33 -8.84 1.68 -19.34
N ARG A 34 -8.12 1.87 -20.46
CA ARG A 34 -6.97 2.78 -20.55
C ARG A 34 -7.34 4.24 -20.34
N GLY A 35 -8.54 4.65 -20.74
CA GLY A 35 -9.02 6.03 -20.58
C GLY A 35 -9.27 6.38 -19.12
N GLU A 36 -9.91 5.48 -18.38
CA GLU A 36 -10.20 5.60 -16.95
C GLU A 36 -8.91 5.59 -16.14
N LEU A 37 -8.01 4.64 -16.41
CA LEU A 37 -6.69 4.61 -15.78
C LEU A 37 -5.87 5.87 -16.10
N ALA A 38 -5.95 6.40 -17.33
CA ALA A 38 -5.29 7.65 -17.66
C ALA A 38 -5.87 8.82 -16.84
N ALA A 39 -7.19 8.89 -16.67
CA ALA A 39 -7.84 9.91 -15.84
C ALA A 39 -7.42 9.81 -14.37
N LEU A 40 -7.45 8.60 -13.79
CA LEU A 40 -7.01 8.37 -12.41
C LEU A 40 -5.54 8.74 -12.20
N ARG A 41 -4.67 8.41 -13.17
CA ARG A 41 -3.24 8.73 -13.09
C ARG A 41 -2.95 10.23 -13.09
N ARG A 42 -3.81 11.08 -13.67
CA ARG A 42 -3.66 12.54 -13.62
C ARG A 42 -3.71 13.07 -12.20
N GLY A 43 -4.41 12.38 -11.29
CA GLY A 43 -4.45 12.71 -9.87
C GLY A 43 -3.08 12.82 -9.19
N LEU A 44 -2.03 12.18 -9.72
CA LEU A 44 -0.67 12.33 -9.19
C LEU A 44 -0.07 13.75 -9.30
N GLN A 45 -0.69 14.63 -10.08
CA GLN A 45 -0.26 16.02 -10.27
C GLN A 45 -0.89 16.99 -9.26
N TYR A 46 -1.86 16.53 -8.47
CA TYR A 46 -2.67 17.34 -7.58
C TYR A 46 -2.64 16.78 -6.16
N ALA A 47 -3.14 17.54 -5.18
CA ALA A 47 -3.42 16.96 -3.89
C ALA A 47 -4.60 15.97 -3.99
N PRO A 48 -4.69 14.97 -3.08
CA PRO A 48 -5.82 14.05 -3.05
C PRO A 48 -7.17 14.74 -3.06
N GLY A 49 -8.01 14.35 -4.01
CA GLY A 49 -9.38 14.85 -4.13
C GLY A 49 -9.53 16.19 -4.85
N GLU A 50 -8.45 16.75 -5.43
CA GLU A 50 -8.53 18.01 -6.20
C GLU A 50 -8.64 17.80 -7.72
N CYS A 51 -8.30 16.62 -8.23
CA CYS A 51 -8.41 16.31 -9.66
C CYS A 51 -9.86 15.96 -10.03
N ILE A 52 -10.55 16.89 -10.67
CA ILE A 52 -11.98 16.80 -11.03
C ILE A 52 -12.25 15.60 -11.95
N GLU A 53 -11.33 15.27 -12.84
CA GLU A 53 -11.46 14.15 -13.78
C GLU A 53 -11.57 12.78 -13.08
N MET A 54 -11.15 12.69 -11.82
CA MET A 54 -11.28 11.47 -11.02
C MET A 54 -12.66 11.32 -10.39
N TYR A 55 -13.44 12.39 -10.27
CA TYR A 55 -14.64 12.40 -9.43
C TYR A 55 -15.64 11.34 -9.85
N HIS A 56 -15.89 11.21 -11.15
CA HIS A 56 -16.81 10.20 -11.68
C HIS A 56 -16.43 8.76 -11.29
N TYR A 57 -15.13 8.49 -11.09
CA TYR A 57 -14.63 7.15 -10.79
C TYR A 57 -14.48 6.88 -9.29
N VAL A 58 -14.24 7.91 -8.48
CA VAL A 58 -13.93 7.76 -7.05
C VAL A 58 -15.11 8.12 -6.15
N VAL A 59 -15.89 9.17 -6.46
CA VAL A 59 -17.01 9.63 -5.63
C VAL A 59 -18.03 8.53 -5.30
N PRO A 60 -18.39 7.60 -6.22
CA PRO A 60 -19.30 6.50 -5.88
C PRO A 60 -18.83 5.63 -4.70
N TRP A 61 -17.52 5.59 -4.43
CA TRP A 61 -16.92 4.83 -3.33
C TRP A 61 -16.88 5.61 -2.01
N LEU A 62 -17.28 6.88 -2.01
CA LEU A 62 -17.17 7.78 -0.87
C LEU A 62 -18.48 7.98 -0.08
N GLU A 63 -19.58 7.35 -0.50
CA GLU A 63 -20.92 7.56 0.09
C GLU A 63 -20.93 7.40 1.61
N ASN A 64 -20.25 6.36 2.12
CA ASN A 64 -20.17 6.05 3.54
C ASN A 64 -18.88 6.54 4.22
N VAL A 65 -18.03 7.27 3.50
CA VAL A 65 -16.73 7.73 3.98
C VAL A 65 -16.87 9.13 4.56
N LYS A 66 -16.78 9.24 5.89
CA LYS A 66 -16.98 10.52 6.59
C LYS A 66 -15.69 11.32 6.75
N SER A 67 -14.57 10.64 7.01
CA SER A 67 -13.28 11.28 7.27
C SER A 67 -12.66 11.85 5.99
N LYS A 68 -12.17 13.10 6.05
CA LYS A 68 -11.39 13.70 4.94
C LYS A 68 -10.17 12.85 4.61
N TRP A 69 -9.47 12.35 5.63
CA TRP A 69 -8.34 11.45 5.45
C TRP A 69 -8.71 10.23 4.60
N GLU A 70 -9.79 9.54 4.97
CA GLU A 70 -10.19 8.35 4.23
C GLU A 70 -10.57 8.68 2.78
N LYS A 71 -11.27 9.81 2.54
CA LYS A 71 -11.58 10.26 1.17
C LYS A 71 -10.29 10.47 0.37
N ASP A 72 -9.31 11.13 0.97
CA ASP A 72 -8.02 11.41 0.34
C ASP A 72 -7.25 10.14 0.02
N ILE A 73 -7.28 9.14 0.91
CA ILE A 73 -6.68 7.85 0.64
C ILE A 73 -7.34 7.14 -0.55
N HIS A 74 -8.66 7.28 -0.78
CA HIS A 74 -9.27 6.70 -1.99
C HIS A 74 -8.71 7.33 -3.28
N TYR A 75 -8.62 8.67 -3.32
CA TYR A 75 -8.03 9.37 -4.46
C TYR A 75 -6.55 9.03 -4.65
N LEU A 76 -5.79 8.99 -3.56
CA LEU A 76 -4.38 8.62 -3.59
C LEU A 76 -4.18 7.19 -4.12
N ILE A 77 -4.89 6.21 -3.57
CA ILE A 77 -4.79 4.81 -4.00
C ILE A 77 -5.18 4.66 -5.46
N ALA A 78 -6.26 5.30 -5.92
CA ALA A 78 -6.63 5.25 -7.33
C ALA A 78 -5.55 5.83 -8.25
N SER A 79 -4.94 6.95 -7.85
CA SER A 79 -3.86 7.59 -8.61
C SER A 79 -2.60 6.73 -8.67
N LEU A 80 -2.18 6.17 -7.54
CA LEU A 80 -0.99 5.30 -7.44
C LEU A 80 -1.20 3.98 -8.18
N TYR A 81 -2.37 3.36 -8.04
CA TYR A 81 -2.73 2.14 -8.76
C TYR A 81 -2.68 2.39 -10.27
N ALA A 82 -3.31 3.45 -10.76
CA ALA A 82 -3.33 3.76 -12.19
C ALA A 82 -1.95 4.14 -12.77
N TYR A 83 -0.99 4.50 -11.91
CA TYR A 83 0.40 4.72 -12.27
C TYR A 83 1.22 3.43 -12.33
N HIS A 84 0.87 2.43 -11.51
CA HIS A 84 1.51 1.12 -11.45
C HIS A 84 0.47 0.01 -11.23
N PRO A 85 -0.30 -0.38 -12.27
CA PRO A 85 -1.42 -1.32 -12.13
C PRO A 85 -0.92 -2.78 -12.07
N ARG A 86 -0.12 -3.09 -11.05
CA ARG A 86 0.45 -4.41 -10.79
C ARG A 86 0.14 -4.81 -9.36
N SER A 87 -0.74 -5.79 -9.20
CA SER A 87 -1.17 -6.28 -7.89
C SER A 87 -0.37 -7.48 -7.43
N SER A 88 -0.06 -7.51 -6.14
CA SER A 88 0.34 -8.68 -5.36
C SER A 88 -0.74 -8.97 -4.33
N HIS A 89 -0.86 -10.22 -3.89
CA HIS A 89 -1.77 -10.63 -2.81
C HIS A 89 -1.04 -10.95 -1.50
N SER A 90 0.27 -10.67 -1.44
CA SER A 90 1.12 -11.02 -0.31
C SER A 90 2.10 -9.92 0.03
N GLY A 91 2.36 -9.76 1.33
CA GLY A 91 3.32 -8.81 1.88
C GLY A 91 2.78 -7.38 1.93
N ASN A 92 3.43 -6.54 2.74
CA ASN A 92 3.17 -5.11 2.80
C ASN A 92 4.25 -4.29 2.06
N LEU A 93 4.13 -2.97 2.12
CA LEU A 93 5.07 -2.08 1.46
C LEU A 93 6.51 -2.21 2.01
N GLY A 94 6.66 -2.54 3.30
CA GLY A 94 7.96 -2.83 3.91
C GLY A 94 8.62 -4.08 3.32
N ASP A 95 7.86 -5.16 3.13
CA ASP A 95 8.36 -6.38 2.47
C ASP A 95 8.81 -6.06 1.03
N THR A 96 7.99 -5.30 0.32
CA THR A 96 8.21 -4.95 -1.08
C THR A 96 9.45 -4.06 -1.26
N LEU A 97 9.62 -3.06 -0.40
CA LEU A 97 10.80 -2.17 -0.43
C LEU A 97 12.07 -2.87 0.04
N ARG A 98 11.98 -3.89 0.92
CA ARG A 98 13.13 -4.72 1.31
C ARG A 98 13.75 -5.44 0.12
N ILE A 99 12.93 -5.90 -0.84
CA ILE A 99 13.42 -6.55 -2.07
C ILE A 99 14.37 -5.61 -2.81
N ILE A 100 13.96 -4.36 -3.00
CA ILE A 100 14.79 -3.34 -3.66
C ILE A 100 16.03 -3.03 -2.83
N TYR A 101 15.87 -2.79 -1.53
CA TYR A 101 16.97 -2.52 -0.62
C TYR A 101 18.08 -3.58 -0.73
N ARG A 102 17.72 -4.86 -0.71
CA ARG A 102 18.66 -5.97 -0.88
C ARG A 102 19.26 -6.06 -2.27
N SER A 103 18.45 -5.89 -3.32
CA SER A 103 18.93 -5.95 -4.70
C SER A 103 19.99 -4.88 -5.01
N ARG A 104 19.95 -3.75 -4.28
CA ARG A 104 20.90 -2.64 -4.42
C ARG A 104 22.03 -2.67 -3.40
N GLY A 105 22.33 -3.85 -2.84
CA GLY A 105 23.42 -4.02 -1.89
C GLY A 105 23.22 -3.22 -0.60
N GLU A 106 21.98 -3.18 -0.09
CA GLU A 106 21.65 -2.52 1.17
C GLU A 106 21.89 -1.00 1.12
N SER A 107 21.40 -0.37 0.06
CA SER A 107 21.57 1.07 -0.15
C SER A 107 20.95 1.93 0.96
N ASN A 108 21.79 2.68 1.68
CA ASN A 108 21.39 3.71 2.65
C ASN A 108 20.33 4.67 2.09
N SER A 109 20.34 4.97 0.78
CA SER A 109 19.37 5.88 0.18
C SER A 109 17.94 5.33 0.14
N ILE A 110 17.77 4.01 0.04
CA ILE A 110 16.44 3.38 0.06
C ILE A 110 15.93 3.33 1.49
N GLU A 111 16.80 2.96 2.43
CA GLU A 111 16.46 2.95 3.85
C GLU A 111 16.09 4.34 4.36
N GLN A 112 16.85 5.39 4.02
CA GLN A 112 16.51 6.78 4.39
C GLN A 112 15.16 7.22 3.86
N ARG A 113 14.84 6.91 2.59
CA ARG A 113 13.52 7.20 2.01
C ARG A 113 12.40 6.44 2.72
N PHE A 114 12.66 5.18 3.10
CA PHE A 114 11.69 4.39 3.84
C PHE A 114 11.48 4.91 5.26
N VAL A 115 12.54 5.32 5.96
CA VAL A 115 12.43 5.98 7.28
C VAL A 115 11.64 7.30 7.17
N ALA A 116 11.88 8.10 6.13
CA ALA A 116 11.10 9.31 5.87
C ALA A 116 9.61 9.00 5.66
N LEU A 117 9.31 7.94 4.88
CA LEU A 117 7.95 7.46 4.69
C LEU A 117 7.27 7.07 6.02
N LEU A 118 7.95 6.32 6.88
CA LEU A 118 7.40 5.91 8.18
C LEU A 118 7.14 7.09 9.14
N ARG A 119 7.95 8.16 9.03
CA ARG A 119 7.82 9.39 9.84
C ARG A 119 6.85 10.40 9.23
N SER A 120 6.33 10.13 8.03
CA SER A 120 5.55 11.10 7.28
C SER A 120 4.26 11.44 8.02
N ASN A 121 4.01 12.74 8.14
CA ASN A 121 2.69 13.26 8.49
C ASN A 121 1.71 13.01 7.31
N PRO A 122 0.41 13.22 7.50
CA PRO A 122 -0.60 13.08 6.44
C PRO A 122 -0.27 13.80 5.11
N GLU A 123 0.34 14.99 5.16
CA GLU A 123 0.62 15.82 3.98
C GLU A 123 1.82 15.27 3.19
N ASP A 124 2.92 14.96 3.89
CA ASP A 124 4.16 14.44 3.33
C ASP A 124 4.00 12.98 2.84
N LEU A 125 3.06 12.23 3.42
CA LEU A 125 2.85 10.82 3.11
C LEU A 125 2.55 10.61 1.62
N PHE A 126 1.76 11.49 1.00
CA PHE A 126 1.46 11.42 -0.43
C PHE A 126 2.75 11.45 -1.26
N PHE A 127 3.61 12.42 -0.97
CA PHE A 127 4.83 12.65 -1.72
C PHE A 127 5.78 11.46 -1.59
N HIS A 128 6.01 10.99 -0.36
CA HIS A 128 6.87 9.85 -0.11
C HIS A 128 6.33 8.54 -0.71
N LEU A 129 5.02 8.30 -0.63
CA LEU A 129 4.40 7.13 -1.27
C LEU A 129 4.57 7.16 -2.78
N ARG A 130 4.35 8.31 -3.42
CA ARG A 130 4.54 8.46 -4.87
C ARG A 130 5.97 8.11 -5.27
N GLN A 131 6.96 8.57 -4.51
CA GLN A 131 8.36 8.21 -4.74
C GLN A 131 8.59 6.71 -4.59
N SER A 132 8.11 6.09 -3.50
CA SER A 132 8.22 4.65 -3.28
C SER A 132 7.60 3.84 -4.41
N ILE A 133 6.35 4.14 -4.81
CA ILE A 133 5.66 3.46 -5.92
C ILE A 133 6.40 3.68 -7.24
N SER A 134 7.02 4.84 -7.47
CA SER A 134 7.80 5.08 -8.69
C SER A 134 9.04 4.20 -8.78
N ILE A 135 9.71 3.93 -7.66
CA ILE A 135 10.85 3.00 -7.63
C ILE A 135 10.35 1.56 -7.85
N LEU A 136 9.25 1.16 -7.21
CA LEU A 136 8.66 -0.17 -7.41
C LEU A 136 8.25 -0.39 -8.87
N LYS A 137 7.69 0.64 -9.50
CA LYS A 137 7.33 0.62 -10.93
C LYS A 137 8.55 0.46 -11.83
N SER A 138 9.66 1.18 -11.58
CA SER A 138 10.86 1.07 -12.41
C SER A 138 11.48 -0.33 -12.36
N GLU A 139 11.33 -1.04 -11.24
CA GLU A 139 11.78 -2.42 -11.05
C GLU A 139 10.69 -3.45 -11.40
N ASN A 140 9.52 -3.01 -11.87
CA ASN A 140 8.34 -3.84 -12.17
C ASN A 140 7.92 -4.78 -11.00
N ILE A 141 8.07 -4.31 -9.76
CA ILE A 141 7.70 -5.08 -8.56
C ILE A 141 6.23 -4.81 -8.21
N PRO A 142 5.36 -5.84 -8.13
CA PRO A 142 3.94 -5.67 -7.82
C PRO A 142 3.71 -5.20 -6.37
N VAL A 143 2.57 -4.54 -6.14
CA VAL A 143 2.20 -3.96 -4.83
C VAL A 143 0.95 -4.65 -4.31
N ASN A 144 0.93 -4.95 -3.02
CA ASN A 144 -0.31 -5.38 -2.36
C ASN A 144 -1.21 -4.18 -2.06
N TRP A 145 -2.03 -3.80 -3.04
CA TRP A 145 -2.90 -2.63 -2.98
C TRP A 145 -3.97 -2.73 -1.89
N HIS A 146 -4.45 -3.95 -1.60
CA HIS A 146 -5.39 -4.19 -0.52
C HIS A 146 -4.77 -3.87 0.85
N GLU A 147 -3.57 -4.40 1.08
CA GLU A 147 -2.81 -4.16 2.32
C GLU A 147 -2.41 -2.69 2.46
N LEU A 148 -1.91 -2.09 1.38
CA LEU A 148 -1.56 -0.67 1.36
C LEU A 148 -2.78 0.20 1.68
N PHE A 149 -3.94 -0.03 1.03
CA PHE A 149 -5.14 0.75 1.29
C PHE A 149 -5.66 0.57 2.73
N TYR A 150 -5.63 -0.66 3.25
CA TYR A 150 -6.03 -0.97 4.62
C TYR A 150 -5.15 -0.25 5.65
N ASP A 151 -3.83 -0.27 5.42
CA ASP A 151 -2.82 0.32 6.28
C ASP A 151 -2.91 1.86 6.25
N LEU A 152 -3.04 2.47 5.07
CA LEU A 152 -3.10 3.94 4.94
C LEU A 152 -4.34 4.56 5.56
N LYS A 153 -5.51 3.91 5.49
CA LYS A 153 -6.71 4.38 6.21
C LYS A 153 -6.49 4.48 7.72
N ARG A 154 -5.53 3.73 8.26
CA ARG A 154 -5.19 3.68 9.70
C ARG A 154 -3.98 4.52 10.08
N TRP A 155 -3.29 5.10 9.10
CA TRP A 155 -2.02 5.81 9.30
C TRP A 155 -2.03 6.93 10.34
N PRO A 156 -3.04 7.84 10.38
CA PRO A 156 -3.01 8.98 11.29
C PRO A 156 -3.48 8.63 12.70
N TYR A 157 -4.00 7.42 12.93
CA TYR A 157 -4.54 7.04 14.23
C TYR A 157 -3.44 6.41 15.09
N GLU A 158 -3.18 7.02 16.24
CA GLU A 158 -2.33 6.43 17.26
C GLU A 158 -2.96 5.13 17.76
N SER A 159 -2.25 4.02 17.55
CA SER A 159 -2.69 2.70 18.03
C SER A 159 -1.50 1.95 18.61
N LYS A 160 -1.76 0.97 19.48
CA LYS A 160 -0.71 0.11 20.05
C LYS A 160 0.05 -0.72 19.00
N PHE A 161 -0.47 -0.82 17.78
CA PHE A 161 0.14 -1.51 16.64
C PHE A 161 -0.09 -0.69 15.37
N THR A 162 0.81 0.23 15.08
CA THR A 162 0.64 1.14 13.94
C THR A 162 1.07 0.46 12.63
N PRO A 163 0.47 0.82 11.48
CA PRO A 163 0.96 0.39 10.17
C PRO A 163 2.46 0.63 9.98
N GLN A 164 2.99 1.71 10.56
CA GLN A 164 4.40 2.06 10.56
C GLN A 164 5.26 0.96 11.21
N GLU A 165 4.90 0.48 12.39
CA GLU A 165 5.63 -0.59 13.07
C GLU A 165 5.55 -1.91 12.29
N LYS A 166 4.38 -2.21 11.72
CA LYS A 166 4.19 -3.39 10.87
C LYS A 166 5.09 -3.35 9.63
N TRP A 167 5.12 -2.23 8.92
CA TRP A 167 5.99 -2.05 7.76
C TRP A 167 7.48 -2.10 8.15
N ALA A 168 7.84 -1.47 9.27
CA ALA A 168 9.20 -1.52 9.81
C ALA A 168 9.64 -2.96 10.10
N ASN A 169 8.80 -3.74 10.78
CA ASN A 169 9.05 -5.15 11.04
C ASN A 169 9.29 -5.93 9.73
N SER A 170 8.43 -5.73 8.74
CA SER A 170 8.54 -6.34 7.41
C SER A 170 9.72 -5.84 6.58
N PHE A 171 10.31 -4.69 6.88
CA PHE A 171 11.49 -4.17 6.18
C PHE A 171 12.83 -4.58 6.84
N TRP A 172 12.92 -4.57 8.18
CA TRP A 172 14.17 -4.85 8.89
C TRP A 172 14.28 -6.26 9.48
N LYS A 173 13.21 -6.88 10.03
CA LYS A 173 13.36 -8.19 10.70
C LYS A 173 13.77 -9.27 9.72
N GLN A 174 14.91 -9.93 9.94
CA GLN A 174 15.26 -11.08 9.11
C GLN A 174 14.19 -12.16 9.26
N PRO A 175 13.80 -12.86 8.17
CA PRO A 175 12.97 -14.05 8.32
C PRO A 175 13.71 -15.00 9.26
N LYS A 176 13.02 -15.48 10.30
CA LYS A 176 13.59 -16.52 11.16
C LYS A 176 13.95 -17.69 10.26
N LYS A 177 15.15 -18.23 10.45
CA LYS A 177 15.78 -19.32 9.68
C LYS A 177 15.04 -20.68 9.80
N GLU A 178 13.79 -20.71 10.26
CA GLU A 178 13.06 -21.90 10.68
C GLU A 178 12.05 -22.44 9.64
N GLU A 179 12.00 -21.89 8.42
CA GLU A 179 11.12 -22.39 7.33
C GLU A 179 11.90 -22.79 6.06
N ILE A 180 13.18 -23.13 6.19
CA ILE A 180 13.98 -23.71 5.10
C ILE A 180 14.69 -24.96 5.63
N GLU A 181 13.90 -25.96 6.05
CA GLU A 181 14.27 -27.38 6.10
C GLU A 181 13.10 -28.21 5.58
#